data_AF-A0A356ESK6-F1
#
_entry.id   AF-A0A356ESK6-F1
#
_cell.length_a   1.000
_cell.length_b   1.000
_cell.length_c   1.000
_cell.angle_alpha   90.00
_cell.angle_beta   90.00
_cell.angle_gamma   90.00
#
_symmetry.space_group_name_H-M   'P 1'
#
loop_
_entity.id
_entity.type
_entity.pdbx_description
1 polymer ?
#
loop_
_entity_poly.entity_id
_entity_poly.type
_entity_poly.pdbx_seq_one_letter_code
_entity_poly.pdbx_strand_id
1 'polypeptide(L)' 'PREYPLTPDTPGVEAHQCFGGPHPGVCLFVFCDGSVRPIDYAIDLILHHGLASRNDGAVLPANAIP' A
#
# COMPACT_ATOMS: atom_id res chain seq x y z
N PRO A 1 10.11 -20.41 -8.89
CA PRO A 1 10.12 -18.94 -8.84
C PRO A 1 10.65 -18.47 -7.48
N ARG A 2 11.42 -17.39 -7.41
CA ARG A 2 11.90 -16.86 -6.13
C ARG A 2 10.76 -16.08 -5.48
N GLU A 3 10.29 -16.56 -4.35
CA GLU A 3 9.19 -15.94 -3.60
C GLU A 3 9.78 -14.86 -2.68
N TYR A 4 9.13 -13.69 -2.64
CA TYR A 4 9.52 -12.55 -1.81
C TYR A 4 8.37 -12.21 -0.87
N PRO A 5 8.13 -13.05 0.15
CA PRO A 5 7.02 -12.84 1.06
C PRO A 5 7.23 -11.58 1.90
N LEU A 6 6.12 -10.95 2.30
CA LEU A 6 6.14 -9.88 3.28
C LEU A 6 6.77 -10.41 4.57
N THR A 7 7.90 -9.83 4.97
CA THR A 7 8.69 -10.31 6.11
C THR A 7 8.47 -9.37 7.30
N PRO A 8 7.98 -9.86 8.46
CA PRO A 8 7.87 -9.05 9.67
C PRO A 8 9.25 -8.73 10.26
N ASP A 9 9.35 -7.60 10.97
CA ASP A 9 10.55 -7.25 11.73
C ASP A 9 10.89 -8.37 12.72
N THR A 10 12.09 -8.91 12.61
CA THR A 10 12.56 -10.02 13.43
C THR A 10 13.96 -9.70 13.95
N PRO A 11 14.22 -9.79 15.27
CA PRO A 11 15.55 -9.52 15.82
C PRO A 11 16.64 -10.37 15.14
N GLY A 12 17.67 -9.70 14.61
CA GLY A 12 18.78 -10.35 13.91
C GLY A 12 18.52 -10.69 12.44
N VAL A 13 17.37 -10.30 11.88
CA VAL A 13 17.06 -10.45 10.45
C VAL A 13 17.09 -9.08 9.78
N GLU A 14 18.05 -8.91 8.88
CA GLU A 14 18.27 -7.69 8.13
C GLU A 14 17.58 -7.78 6.75
N ALA A 15 16.37 -7.21 6.64
CA ALA A 15 15.54 -7.27 5.44
C ALA A 15 15.78 -6.08 4.49
N HIS A 16 17.05 -5.80 4.14
CA HIS A 16 17.49 -4.57 3.44
C HIS A 16 16.80 -4.25 2.11
N GLN A 17 16.19 -5.25 1.48
CA GLN A 17 15.50 -5.12 0.19
C GLN A 17 13.98 -5.33 0.28
N CYS A 18 13.45 -5.50 1.49
CA CYS A 18 12.02 -5.70 1.72
C CYS A 18 11.43 -4.41 2.31
N PHE A 19 10.76 -3.63 1.47
CA PHE A 19 10.00 -2.46 1.91
C PHE A 19 8.53 -2.83 2.11
N GLY A 20 7.87 -2.23 3.10
CA GLY A 20 6.43 -2.42 3.32
C GLY A 20 6.06 -3.78 3.91
N GLY A 21 6.72 -4.18 5.00
CA GLY A 21 6.36 -5.38 5.76
C GLY A 21 4.88 -5.42 6.21
N PRO A 22 4.37 -6.58 6.66
CA PRO A 22 2.97 -6.73 6.99
C PRO A 22 2.63 -5.90 8.25
N HIS A 23 1.68 -4.98 8.14
CA HIS A 23 1.15 -4.22 9.26
C HIS A 23 -0.26 -4.70 9.61
N PRO A 24 -0.60 -4.84 10.91
CA PRO A 24 -1.95 -5.25 11.30
C PRO A 24 -3.02 -4.31 10.72
N GLY A 25 -3.90 -4.85 9.89
CA GLY A 25 -5.08 -4.15 9.35
C GLY A 25 -4.84 -3.28 8.11
N VAL A 26 -3.60 -2.97 7.73
CA VAL A 26 -3.32 -2.01 6.65
C VAL A 26 -2.12 -2.37 5.78
N CYS A 27 -2.09 -1.80 4.58
CA CYS A 27 -0.91 -1.72 3.72
C CYS A 27 -0.54 -0.25 3.47
N LEU A 28 0.74 0.09 3.57
CA LEU A 28 1.22 1.45 3.32
C LEU A 28 1.55 1.61 1.83
N PHE A 29 0.93 2.60 1.18
CA PHE A 29 1.22 2.98 -0.20
C PHE A 29 1.76 4.40 -0.28
N VAL A 30 2.73 4.62 -1.17
CA VAL A 30 3.20 5.95 -1.56
C VAL A 30 2.46 6.41 -2.82
N PHE A 31 1.89 7.60 -2.77
CA PHE A 31 1.19 8.23 -3.89
C PHE A 31 2.13 9.13 -4.70
N CYS A 32 1.70 9.52 -5.91
CA CYS A 32 2.51 10.36 -6.80
C CYS A 32 2.84 11.75 -6.25
N ASP A 33 2.11 12.22 -5.23
CA ASP A 33 2.40 13.45 -4.50
C ASP A 33 3.45 13.27 -3.38
N GLY A 34 3.99 12.07 -3.23
CA GLY A 34 4.96 11.71 -2.20
C GLY A 34 4.34 11.45 -0.82
N SER A 35 3.02 11.58 -0.67
CA SER A 35 2.34 11.21 0.57
C SER A 35 2.30 9.69 0.73
N VAL A 36 2.52 9.21 1.96
CA VAL A 36 2.33 7.81 2.33
C VAL A 36 1.01 7.69 3.08
N ARG A 37 0.12 6.81 2.62
CA ARG A 37 -1.19 6.59 3.26
C ARG A 37 -1.40 5.13 3.61
N PRO A 38 -1.95 4.83 4.81
CA PRO A 38 -2.39 3.49 5.16
C PRO A 38 -3.69 3.17 4.45
N ILE A 39 -3.73 2.04 3.75
CA ILE A 39 -4.91 1.50 3.09
C ILE A 39 -5.38 0.26 3.85
N ASP A 40 -6.62 0.28 4.32
CA ASP A 40 -7.24 -0.85 5.02
C ASP A 40 -7.42 -2.05 4.09
N TYR A 41 -7.24 -3.27 4.60
CA TYR A 41 -7.45 -4.49 3.81
C TYR A 41 -8.90 -4.71 3.36
N ALA A 42 -9.87 -4.07 4.01
CA ALA A 42 -11.29 -4.06 3.66
C ALA A 42 -11.68 -2.89 2.73
N ILE A 43 -10.71 -2.18 2.13
CA ILE A 43 -10.99 -1.16 1.11
C ILE A 43 -11.88 -1.73 -0.02
N ASP A 44 -12.82 -0.91 -0.51
CA ASP A 44 -13.61 -1.26 -1.68
C ASP A 44 -12.72 -1.55 -2.89
N LEU A 45 -12.98 -2.66 -3.59
CA LEU A 45 -12.12 -3.13 -4.68
C LEU A 45 -12.13 -2.20 -5.90
N ILE A 46 -13.26 -1.53 -6.16
CA ILE A 46 -13.35 -0.57 -7.28
C ILE A 46 -12.56 0.69 -6.93
N LEU A 47 -12.68 1.17 -5.70
CA LEU A 47 -11.85 2.27 -5.20
C LEU A 47 -10.36 1.91 -5.27
N HIS A 48 -9.97 0.75 -4.74
CA HIS A 48 -8.58 0.28 -4.77
C HIS A 48 -8.02 0.20 -6.21
N HIS A 49 -8.81 -0.28 -7.18
CA HIS A 49 -8.41 -0.28 -8.58
C HIS A 49 -8.24 1.16 -9.09
N GLY A 50 -9.20 2.04 -8.83
CA GLY A 50 -9.12 3.45 -9.22
C GLY A 50 -7.85 4.14 -8.70
N LEU A 51 -7.44 3.86 -7.46
CA LEU A 51 -6.19 4.40 -6.89
C LEU A 51 -4.94 4.03 -7.71
N ALA A 52 -4.95 2.90 -8.42
CA ALA A 52 -3.84 2.43 -9.25
C ALA A 52 -3.97 2.82 -10.73
N SER A 53 -5.13 3.31 -11.17
CA SER A 53 -5.38 3.68 -12.56
C SER A 53 -5.06 5.15 -12.81
N ARG A 54 -4.16 5.42 -13.76
CA ARG A 54 -3.81 6.80 -14.13
C ARG A 54 -4.82 7.45 -15.10
N ASN A 55 -5.65 6.65 -15.77
CA ASN A 55 -6.47 7.11 -16.91
C ASN A 55 -7.95 6.70 -16.78
N ASP A 56 -8.45 6.47 -15.57
CA ASP A 56 -9.88 6.21 -15.35
C ASP A 56 -10.73 7.49 -15.38
N GLY A 57 -10.10 8.66 -15.36
CA GLY A 57 -10.76 9.96 -15.34
C GLY A 57 -11.42 10.31 -13.99
N ALA A 58 -11.21 9.47 -12.97
CA ALA A 58 -11.75 9.70 -11.64
C ALA A 58 -10.84 10.66 -10.86
N VAL A 59 -11.43 11.69 -10.27
CA VAL A 59 -10.73 12.60 -9.35
C VAL A 59 -11.09 12.19 -7.93
N LEU A 60 -10.09 11.81 -7.15
CA LEU A 60 -10.29 11.56 -5.73
C LEU A 60 -10.51 12.91 -5.01
N PRO A 61 -11.61 13.07 -4.25
CA PRO A 61 -11.70 14.19 -3.33
C PRO A 61 -10.57 14.12 -2.29
N ALA A 62 -10.11 15.28 -1.81
CA ALA A 62 -8.92 15.38 -0.95
C ALA A 62 -8.96 14.53 0.34
N ASN A 63 -10.16 14.12 0.76
CA ASN A 63 -10.45 13.31 1.95
C ASN A 63 -10.94 11.89 1.62
N ALA A 64 -10.84 11.44 0.38
CA ALA A 64 -11.32 10.11 -0.03
C ALA A 64 -10.42 8.97 0.44
N ILE A 65 -9.16 9.26 0.75
CA ILE A 65 -8.24 8.29 1.33
C ILE A 65 -8.13 8.63 2.82
N PRO A 66 -8.66 7.77 3.71
CA PRO A 66 -8.58 7.96 5.15
C PRO A 66 -7.13 8.00 5.68
#